data_AF-A0A1Z4BM37-F1
#
_entry.id   AF-A0A1Z4BM37-F1
#
_cell.length_a   1.000
_cell.length_b   1.000
_cell.length_c   1.000
_cell.angle_alpha   90.00
_cell.angle_beta   90.00
_cell.angle_gamma   90.00
#
_symmetry.space_group_name_H-M   'P 1'
#
loop_
_entity.id
_entity.type
_entity.pdbx_description
1 polymer ?
#
loop_
_entity_poly.entity_id
_entity_poly.type
_entity_poly.pdbx_seq_one_letter_code
_entity_poly.pdbx_strand_id
1 'polypeptide(L)'
;MLGTTDNIEAHHIIPWQICEDNEIIRIAALDGFHPNMLQNGIGLEKYTKLIGKGIHGNHPAYDKYVKTQLDRFNKIGLTPEQANKFLQEELIPDLKKRIIEAKNSGMNLNEYFKNINKKIGIK
;
A
#
# COMPACT_ATOMS: atom_id res chain seq x y z
N MET A 1 -4.58 7.34 -17.65
CA MET A 1 -4.67 5.87 -17.59
C MET A 1 -3.41 5.35 -16.91
N LEU A 2 -3.53 4.61 -15.81
CA LEU A 2 -2.45 3.75 -15.33
C LEU A 2 -2.31 2.63 -16.36
N GLY A 3 -1.32 2.74 -17.25
CA GLY A 3 -1.19 1.87 -18.41
C GLY A 3 -0.73 0.47 -17.99
N THR A 4 -1.54 -0.54 -18.31
CA THR A 4 -1.11 -1.94 -18.29
C THR A 4 -0.36 -2.23 -19.59
N THR A 5 0.87 -2.69 -19.50
CA THR A 5 1.60 -3.33 -20.61
C THR A 5 1.91 -4.77 -20.20
N ASP A 6 2.44 -5.60 -21.10
CA ASP A 6 2.75 -7.01 -20.80
C ASP A 6 3.61 -7.20 -19.52
N ASN A 7 4.36 -6.17 -19.13
CA ASN A 7 5.25 -6.19 -17.97
C ASN A 7 4.81 -5.25 -16.82
N ILE A 8 3.79 -4.40 -17.01
CA ILE A 8 3.30 -3.45 -16.00
C ILE A 8 1.88 -3.82 -15.57
N GLU A 9 1.69 -4.11 -14.29
CA GLU A 9 0.40 -4.42 -13.68
C GLU A 9 -0.07 -3.24 -12.83
N ALA A 10 -1.37 -2.95 -12.88
CA ALA A 10 -1.97 -2.00 -11.96
C ALA A 10 -2.01 -2.60 -10.54
N HIS A 11 -1.61 -1.81 -9.55
CA HIS A 11 -1.53 -2.20 -8.15
C HIS A 11 -2.22 -1.16 -7.27
N HIS A 12 -3.02 -1.64 -6.31
CA HIS A 12 -3.59 -0.80 -5.26
C HIS A 12 -2.57 -0.62 -4.14
N ILE A 13 -2.21 0.63 -3.84
CA ILE A 13 -1.24 0.99 -2.81
C ILE A 13 -1.73 0.55 -1.43
N ILE A 14 -2.97 0.86 -1.08
CA ILE A 14 -3.67 0.17 -0.02
C ILE A 14 -4.34 -1.06 -0.66
N PRO A 15 -3.89 -2.29 -0.33
CA PRO A 15 -4.40 -3.51 -0.95
C PRO A 15 -5.93 -3.61 -0.86
N TRP A 16 -6.55 -4.06 -1.95
CA TRP A 16 -8.01 -4.17 -2.04
C TRP A 16 -8.64 -4.90 -0.86
N GLN A 17 -8.07 -6.05 -0.46
CA GLN A 17 -8.53 -6.85 0.67
C GLN A 17 -8.51 -6.08 2.01
N ILE A 18 -7.61 -5.12 2.17
CA ILE A 18 -7.56 -4.27 3.36
C ILE A 18 -8.64 -3.19 3.29
N CYS A 19 -8.90 -2.66 2.10
CA CYS A 19 -9.97 -1.68 1.89
C CYS A 19 -11.36 -2.23 2.22
N GLU A 20 -11.60 -3.52 2.03
CA GLU A 20 -12.91 -4.16 2.29
C GLU A 20 -13.29 -4.15 3.78
N ASP A 21 -12.33 -4.40 4.67
CA ASP A 21 -12.61 -4.69 6.09
C ASP A 21 -12.01 -3.68 7.10
N ASN A 22 -11.42 -2.57 6.64
CA ASN A 22 -10.77 -1.62 7.55
C ASN A 22 -11.68 -0.44 7.96
N GLU A 23 -11.78 -0.20 9.27
CA GLU A 23 -12.60 0.85 9.86
C GLU A 23 -12.20 2.27 9.42
N ILE A 24 -10.91 2.57 9.29
CA ILE A 24 -10.44 3.90 8.87
C ILE A 24 -10.85 4.15 7.42
N ILE A 25 -10.75 3.13 6.56
CA ILE A 25 -11.20 3.20 5.18
C ILE A 25 -12.71 3.48 5.12
N ARG A 26 -13.50 2.78 5.94
CA ARG A 26 -14.96 3.01 6.03
C ARG A 26 -15.30 4.43 6.50
N ILE A 27 -14.57 4.96 7.48
CA ILE A 27 -14.78 6.33 7.98
C ILE A 27 -14.39 7.36 6.91
N ALA A 28 -13.25 7.19 6.26
CA ALA A 28 -12.79 8.07 5.18
C ALA A 28 -13.72 8.06 3.96
N ALA A 29 -14.39 6.94 3.69
CA ALA A 29 -15.37 6.84 2.60
C ALA A 29 -16.55 7.81 2.79
N LEU A 30 -16.90 8.17 4.03
CA LEU A 30 -17.92 9.19 4.32
C LEU A 30 -17.49 10.61 3.90
N ASP A 31 -16.20 10.83 3.65
CA ASP A 31 -15.62 12.06 3.10
C ASP A 31 -15.13 11.86 1.65
N GLY A 32 -15.60 10.82 0.96
CA GLY A 32 -15.36 10.62 -0.47
C GLY A 32 -14.10 9.82 -0.83
N PHE A 33 -13.40 9.21 0.13
CA PHE A 33 -12.36 8.22 -0.20
C PHE A 33 -12.97 7.03 -0.96
N HIS A 34 -12.32 6.58 -2.02
CA HIS A 34 -12.72 5.37 -2.74
C HIS A 34 -11.48 4.55 -3.15
N PRO A 35 -11.44 3.23 -2.91
CA PRO A 35 -10.24 2.42 -3.19
C PRO A 35 -9.73 2.48 -4.65
N ASN A 36 -10.63 2.71 -5.61
CA ASN A 36 -10.29 2.87 -7.04
C ASN A 36 -9.91 4.29 -7.47
N MET A 37 -9.74 5.23 -6.54
CA MET A 37 -9.24 6.57 -6.89
C MET A 37 -7.79 6.50 -7.39
N LEU A 38 -7.43 7.44 -8.28
CA LEU A 38 -6.10 7.47 -8.90
C LEU A 38 -4.96 7.51 -7.88
N GLN A 39 -5.19 8.17 -6.74
CA GLN A 39 -4.22 8.32 -5.66
C GLN A 39 -3.81 6.97 -5.08
N ASN A 40 -4.73 6.00 -5.00
CA ASN A 40 -4.49 4.66 -4.47
C ASN A 40 -4.00 3.66 -5.55
N GLY A 41 -3.76 4.11 -6.78
CA GLY A 41 -3.25 3.27 -7.87
C GLY A 41 -1.80 3.59 -8.23
N ILE A 42 -1.04 2.55 -8.59
CA ILE A 42 0.30 2.65 -9.18
C ILE A 42 0.54 1.51 -10.17
N GLY A 43 1.26 1.79 -11.26
CA GLY A 43 1.71 0.76 -12.20
C GLY A 43 3.04 0.17 -11.73
N LEU A 44 3.12 -1.15 -11.59
CA LEU A 44 4.30 -1.85 -11.09
C LEU A 44 4.76 -2.95 -12.06
N GLU A 45 6.07 -3.12 -12.17
CA GLU A 45 6.66 -4.19 -12.97
C GLU A 45 6.35 -5.56 -12.34
N LYS A 46 5.78 -6.47 -13.12
CA LYS A 46 5.48 -7.84 -12.68
C LYS A 46 6.74 -8.56 -12.23
N TYR A 47 6.72 -9.15 -11.04
CA TYR A 47 7.81 -9.96 -10.54
C TYR A 47 7.82 -11.35 -11.19
N THR A 48 8.99 -11.76 -11.67
CA THR A 48 9.22 -13.06 -12.31
C THR A 48 10.34 -13.81 -11.60
N LYS A 49 9.99 -14.94 -10.96
CA LYS A 49 10.97 -15.79 -10.24
C LYS A 49 12.08 -16.31 -11.13
N LEU A 50 11.79 -16.55 -12.42
CA LEU A 50 12.74 -17.11 -13.39
C LEU A 50 14.00 -16.23 -13.56
N ILE A 51 13.82 -14.90 -13.58
CA ILE A 51 14.91 -13.95 -13.79
C ILE A 51 15.18 -13.08 -12.56
N GLY A 52 14.41 -13.25 -11.47
CA GLY A 52 14.55 -12.50 -10.23
C GLY A 52 14.29 -11.00 -10.39
N LYS A 53 13.51 -10.57 -11.39
CA LYS A 53 13.25 -9.17 -11.72
C LYS A 53 11.78 -8.82 -11.55
N GLY A 54 11.51 -7.52 -11.39
CA GLY A 54 10.20 -6.94 -11.14
C GLY A 54 9.93 -6.72 -9.65
N ILE A 55 8.83 -6.07 -9.34
CA ILE A 55 8.49 -5.65 -7.97
C ILE A 55 7.16 -6.22 -7.48
N HIS A 56 6.21 -6.42 -8.40
CA HIS A 56 4.86 -6.85 -8.10
C HIS A 56 4.71 -8.38 -8.20
N GLY A 57 4.83 -9.04 -7.05
CA GLY A 57 4.50 -10.45 -6.86
C GLY A 57 3.77 -10.63 -5.53
N ASN A 58 3.56 -11.87 -5.08
CA ASN A 58 2.89 -12.13 -3.79
C ASN A 58 3.60 -11.41 -2.63
N HIS A 59 2.88 -10.52 -1.92
CA HIS A 59 3.46 -9.56 -0.97
C HIS A 59 2.80 -9.53 0.43
N PRO A 60 2.70 -10.66 1.15
CA PRO A 60 2.07 -10.70 2.48
C PRO A 60 2.76 -9.80 3.52
N ALA A 61 4.08 -9.57 3.39
CA ALA A 61 4.78 -8.65 4.29
C ALA A 61 4.39 -7.18 4.06
N TYR A 62 4.07 -6.80 2.82
CA TYR A 62 3.55 -5.47 2.48
C TYR A 62 2.15 -5.29 3.05
N ASP A 63 1.26 -6.27 2.84
CA ASP A 63 -0.11 -6.23 3.35
C ASP A 63 -0.12 -6.08 4.88
N LYS A 64 0.75 -6.83 5.55
CA LYS A 64 0.94 -6.75 7.00
C LYS A 64 1.42 -5.36 7.45
N TYR A 65 2.36 -4.77 6.71
CA TYR A 65 2.84 -3.43 7.01
C TYR A 65 1.71 -2.40 6.92
N VAL A 66 0.97 -2.41 5.81
CA VAL A 66 -0.16 -1.49 5.56
C VAL A 66 -1.22 -1.64 6.64
N LYS A 67 -1.66 -2.87 6.92
CA LYS A 67 -2.63 -3.16 7.98
C LYS A 67 -2.16 -2.63 9.34
N THR A 68 -0.89 -2.84 9.66
CA THR A 68 -0.32 -2.35 10.93
C THR A 68 -0.29 -0.82 11.01
N GLN A 69 -0.03 -0.11 9.90
CA GLN A 69 -0.07 1.37 9.92
C GLN A 69 -1.49 1.87 10.20
N LEU A 70 -2.49 1.25 9.56
CA LEU A 70 -3.91 1.56 9.83
C LEU A 70 -4.28 1.24 11.28
N ASP A 71 -3.89 0.06 11.80
CA ASP A 71 -4.24 -0.35 13.16
C ASP A 71 -3.57 0.50 14.25
N ARG A 72 -2.42 1.11 13.96
CA ARG A 72 -1.70 2.02 14.87
C ARG A 72 -2.28 3.43 14.90
N PHE A 73 -3.06 3.83 13.91
CA PHE A 73 -3.61 5.16 13.85
C PHE A 73 -4.69 5.34 14.93
N ASN A 74 -4.64 6.46 15.66
CA ASN A 74 -5.60 6.71 16.75
C ASN A 74 -6.99 6.97 16.18
N LYS A 75 -7.96 6.19 16.63
CA LYS A 75 -9.35 6.27 16.16
C LYS A 75 -10.29 7.06 17.09
N ILE A 76 -9.82 7.42 18.29
CA ILE A 76 -10.66 8.12 19.28
C ILE A 76 -11.01 9.52 18.75
N GLY A 77 -12.30 9.76 18.54
CA GLY A 77 -12.81 11.04 18.02
C GLY A 77 -12.50 11.29 16.55
N LEU A 78 -12.13 10.25 15.79
CA LEU A 78 -11.75 10.38 14.39
C LEU A 78 -12.92 10.82 13.52
N THR A 79 -12.77 11.97 12.84
CA THR A 79 -13.76 12.43 11.86
C THR A 79 -13.52 11.82 10.47
N PRO A 80 -14.55 11.77 9.60
CA PRO A 80 -14.38 11.41 8.19
C PRO A 80 -13.26 12.17 7.47
N GLU A 81 -13.21 13.50 7.61
CA GLU A 81 -12.18 14.37 7.03
C GLU A 81 -10.78 13.99 7.52
N GLN A 82 -10.60 13.77 8.83
CA GLN A 82 -9.32 13.38 9.40
C GLN A 82 -8.86 12.00 8.91
N ALA A 83 -9.78 11.04 8.82
CA ALA A 83 -9.47 9.71 8.29
C ALA A 83 -9.04 9.81 6.82
N ASN A 84 -9.78 10.59 6.03
CA ASN A 84 -9.50 10.78 4.61
C ASN A 84 -8.17 11.50 4.37
N LYS A 85 -7.91 12.55 5.16
CA LYS A 85 -6.63 13.26 5.17
C LYS A 85 -5.46 12.33 5.51
N PHE A 86 -5.59 11.53 6.57
CA PHE A 86 -4.57 10.54 6.91
C PHE A 86 -4.28 9.58 5.76
N LEU A 87 -5.32 9.03 5.10
CA LEU A 87 -5.11 8.12 3.98
C LEU A 87 -4.44 8.81 2.78
N GLN A 88 -4.96 9.97 2.35
CA GLN A 88 -4.56 10.62 1.11
C GLN A 88 -3.27 11.45 1.23
N GLU A 89 -3.04 12.09 2.37
CA GLU A 89 -1.91 13.02 2.57
C GLU A 89 -0.75 12.39 3.35
N GLU A 90 -0.98 11.31 4.10
CA GLU A 90 0.07 10.68 4.92
C GLU A 90 0.38 9.25 4.47
N LEU A 91 -0.58 8.33 4.58
CA LEU A 91 -0.33 6.90 4.39
C LEU A 91 -0.01 6.55 2.93
N ILE A 92 -0.86 6.93 1.97
CA ILE A 92 -0.64 6.65 0.55
C ILE A 92 0.69 7.26 0.06
N PRO A 93 1.02 8.53 0.35
CA PRO A 93 2.33 9.10 0.00
C PRO A 93 3.53 8.36 0.60
N ASP A 94 3.48 7.99 1.88
CA ASP A 94 4.56 7.20 2.52
C ASP A 94 4.70 5.83 1.86
N LEU A 95 3.60 5.13 1.59
CA LEU A 95 3.62 3.84 0.91
C LEU A 95 4.18 3.95 -0.52
N LYS A 96 3.82 4.99 -1.28
CA LYS A 96 4.41 5.26 -2.61
C LYS A 96 5.92 5.43 -2.52
N LYS A 97 6.39 6.22 -1.56
CA LYS A 97 7.83 6.42 -1.32
C LYS A 97 8.52 5.09 -1.04
N ARG A 98 7.97 4.25 -0.16
CA ARG A 98 8.55 2.94 0.17
C ARG A 98 8.55 1.96 -1.00
N ILE A 99 7.51 1.98 -1.83
CA ILE A 99 7.47 1.19 -3.07
C ILE A 99 8.61 1.61 -4.01
N ILE A 100 8.86 2.92 -4.15
CA ILE A 100 9.98 3.43 -4.95
C ILE A 100 11.33 3.02 -4.34
N GLU A 101 11.47 3.07 -3.02
CA GLU A 101 12.67 2.58 -2.32
C GLU A 101 12.88 1.08 -2.54
N ALA A 102 11.83 0.27 -2.49
CA ALA A 102 11.88 -1.15 -2.82
C ALA A 102 12.37 -1.34 -4.27
N LYS A 103 11.81 -0.60 -5.23
CA LYS A 103 12.25 -0.61 -6.63
C LYS A 103 13.74 -0.30 -6.76
N ASN A 104 14.19 0.77 -6.11
CA ASN A 104 15.59 1.22 -6.17
C ASN A 104 16.56 0.23 -5.50
N SER A 105 16.08 -0.56 -4.54
CA SER A 105 16.86 -1.62 -3.90
C SER A 105 16.97 -2.91 -4.72
N GLY A 106 16.18 -3.04 -5.79
CA GLY A 106 16.07 -4.27 -6.59
C GLY A 106 15.30 -5.40 -5.91
N MET A 107 14.68 -5.15 -4.75
CA MET A 107 13.84 -6.12 -4.03
C MET A 107 12.39 -6.04 -4.51
N ASN A 108 11.69 -7.18 -4.49
CA ASN A 108 10.23 -7.16 -4.59
C ASN A 108 9.58 -6.63 -3.30
N LEU A 109 8.29 -6.28 -3.35
CA LEU A 109 7.58 -5.73 -2.19
C LEU A 109 7.67 -6.65 -0.96
N ASN A 110 7.53 -7.96 -1.14
CA ASN A 110 7.56 -8.89 -0.01
C ASN A 110 8.91 -8.89 0.71
N GLU A 111 10.01 -8.96 -0.03
CA GLU A 111 11.38 -8.98 0.51
C GLU A 111 11.73 -7.68 1.21
N TYR A 112 11.45 -6.55 0.55
CA TYR A 112 11.70 -5.23 1.12
C TYR A 112 10.93 -5.05 2.43
N PHE A 113 9.63 -5.36 2.44
CA PHE A 113 8.81 -5.16 3.64
C PHE A 113 9.07 -6.19 4.75
N LYS A 114 9.59 -7.39 4.46
CA LYS A 114 10.12 -8.28 5.51
C LYS A 114 11.24 -7.60 6.30
N ASN A 115 12.15 -6.93 5.60
CA ASN A 115 13.27 -6.21 6.22
C ASN A 115 12.77 -5.00 7.02
N ILE A 116 11.83 -4.24 6.48
CA ILE A 116 11.21 -3.11 7.19
C ILE A 116 10.50 -3.60 8.45
N ASN A 117 9.60 -4.57 8.33
CA ASN A 117 8.82 -5.11 9.44
C ASN A 117 9.72 -5.59 10.59
N LYS A 118 10.82 -6.28 10.27
CA LYS A 118 11.83 -6.68 11.25
C LYS A 118 12.47 -5.48 11.97
N LYS A 119 12.86 -4.43 11.23
CA LYS A 119 13.49 -3.22 11.78
C LYS A 119 12.57 -2.46 12.72
N ILE A 120 11.26 -2.41 12.44
CA ILE A 120 10.29 -1.64 13.22
C ILE A 120 9.41 -2.51 14.16
N GLY A 121 9.81 -3.76 14.39
CA GLY A 121 9.17 -4.65 15.36
C GLY A 121 7.76 -5.11 14.99
N ILE A 122 7.40 -5.14 13.72
CA ILE A 122 6.16 -5.79 13.24
C ILE A 122 6.44 -7.30 13.21
N LYS A 123 5.91 -8.02 14.20
CA LYS A 123 6.01 -9.47 14.34
C LYS A 123 5.07 -10.16 13.39
#